data_AF-A0A0B1ZBX8-F1
#
_entry.id   AF-A0A0B1ZBX8-F1
#
_cell.length_a   1.000
_cell.length_b   1.000
_cell.length_c   1.000
_cell.angle_alpha   90.00
_cell.angle_beta   90.00
_cell.angle_gamma   90.00
#
_symmetry.space_group_name_H-M   'P 1'
#
loop_
_entity.id
_entity.type
_entity.pdbx_description
1 polymer ?
#
loop_
_entity_poly.entity_id
_entity_poly.type
_entity_poly.pdbx_seq_one_letter_code
_entity_poly.pdbx_strand_id
1 'polypeptide(L)'
;MSTPITLSVGDIDLTYNTGYMGMDHGMLYQESDRRFRRYGNIDYDYAHSPEGLHQMELCFCRTLGSMVSRLELLGYTMGSVKSEYEKQVVLDRDQFAEYEPTEVRPERLTFEQFVDFIKAHALRDLKNEYVDGYDAEHAHGQGRFAADPAVSLLPGGGFDRDIGGYSERSHFGSLIGFLSPYSTLRVLAENPANLNEDVVWDYGNFVDAGWAKNEDFVDSARRTQTYLIATEGTSDTHILKRGLSLLRPDIEDFFRFIDTEERHPFSGTGNLSKFAEGLVKIDVHNRVIFLLDNDAEGIDTYRNLLQRFKFPVNMRVMTLPDLDELRDFPAKGPSGVANADINGCAAAIECYLDLRLKGRPSPQVTWTNYKESLGIYQGSLDYKDCYAKAFYKATPEAIGSGAYDASKLQVVIAALLEQCSDIAAEMLSC
;
A
#
# COMPACT_ATOMS: atom_id res chain seq x y z
N MET A 1 -2.98 -25.57 28.08
CA MET A 1 -2.23 -24.42 27.56
C MET A 1 -3.03 -23.81 26.44
N SER A 2 -3.11 -22.49 26.38
CA SER A 2 -3.71 -21.78 25.25
C SER A 2 -2.74 -21.79 24.07
N THR A 3 -3.21 -22.14 22.88
CA THR A 3 -2.40 -22.07 21.65
C THR A 3 -2.58 -20.69 21.02
N PRO A 4 -1.53 -19.85 20.97
CA PRO A 4 -1.65 -18.50 20.43
C PRO A 4 -1.67 -18.49 18.91
N ILE A 5 -2.28 -17.44 18.36
CA ILE A 5 -2.12 -16.97 17.00
C ILE A 5 -1.64 -15.52 17.07
N THR A 6 -0.58 -15.17 16.36
CA THR A 6 0.04 -13.85 16.44
C THR A 6 0.32 -13.22 15.08
N LEU A 7 0.21 -11.90 15.01
CA LEU A 7 0.89 -11.09 14.01
C LEU A 7 2.10 -10.44 14.70
N SER A 8 3.30 -10.68 14.20
CA SER A 8 4.53 -10.13 14.79
C SER A 8 5.42 -9.45 13.77
N VAL A 9 6.31 -8.56 14.23
CA VAL A 9 7.37 -7.95 13.43
C VAL A 9 8.69 -8.02 14.17
N GLY A 10 9.69 -8.68 13.60
CA GLY A 10 10.99 -8.87 14.25
C GLY A 10 10.88 -9.52 15.64
N ASP A 11 9.92 -10.43 15.86
CA ASP A 11 9.58 -11.05 17.15
C ASP A 11 8.92 -10.10 18.20
N ILE A 12 8.40 -8.96 17.78
CA ILE A 12 7.43 -8.18 18.58
C ILE A 12 6.02 -8.59 18.17
N ASP A 13 5.25 -9.15 19.10
CA ASP A 13 3.85 -9.46 18.88
C ASP A 13 3.00 -8.18 18.86
N LEU A 14 2.32 -7.93 17.74
CA LEU A 14 1.39 -6.81 17.54
C LEU A 14 -0.06 -7.22 17.78
N THR A 15 -0.38 -8.49 17.53
CA THR A 15 -1.66 -9.10 17.88
C THR A 15 -1.41 -10.45 18.55
N TYR A 16 -2.24 -10.77 19.54
CA TYR A 16 -2.16 -12.02 20.27
C TYR A 16 -3.59 -12.47 20.59
N ASN A 17 -4.00 -13.63 20.08
CA ASN A 17 -5.30 -14.24 20.41
C ASN A 17 -5.13 -15.71 20.77
N THR A 18 -6.07 -16.23 21.56
CA THR A 18 -6.12 -17.65 21.92
C THR A 18 -7.56 -18.14 21.86
N GLY A 19 -7.78 -19.33 21.32
CA GLY A 19 -9.11 -19.96 21.24
C GLY A 19 -10.02 -19.44 20.13
N TYR A 20 -9.66 -18.37 19.42
CA TYR A 20 -10.28 -17.92 18.18
C TYR A 20 -9.24 -17.15 17.33
N MET A 21 -9.48 -17.04 16.02
CA MET A 21 -8.51 -16.50 15.06
C MET A 21 -8.17 -15.02 15.26
N GLY A 22 -9.12 -14.24 15.78
CA GLY A 22 -8.97 -12.79 15.91
C GLY A 22 -9.11 -12.08 14.56
N MET A 23 -8.29 -11.06 14.34
CA MET A 23 -8.27 -10.31 13.08
C MET A 23 -7.65 -11.16 11.97
N ASP A 24 -8.26 -11.12 10.79
CA ASP A 24 -7.65 -11.68 9.59
C ASP A 24 -6.63 -10.68 9.02
N HIS A 25 -5.39 -11.15 8.85
CA HIS A 25 -4.25 -10.38 8.37
C HIS A 25 -3.84 -10.74 6.93
N GLY A 26 -4.60 -11.59 6.24
CA GLY A 26 -4.26 -12.16 4.94
C GLY A 26 -4.00 -11.15 3.83
N MET A 27 -4.67 -9.99 3.88
CA MET A 27 -4.43 -8.89 2.94
C MET A 27 -3.03 -8.30 3.01
N LEU A 28 -2.26 -8.56 4.07
CA LEU A 28 -0.86 -8.17 4.16
C LEU A 28 0.07 -9.09 3.37
N TYR A 29 -0.43 -10.24 2.91
CA TYR A 29 0.36 -11.31 2.31
C TYR A 29 -0.18 -11.74 0.96
N GLN A 30 0.65 -12.48 0.23
CA GLN A 30 0.27 -13.23 -0.97
C GLN A 30 0.58 -14.71 -0.74
N GLU A 31 0.01 -15.63 -1.53
CA GLU A 31 0.27 -17.06 -1.35
C GLU A 31 1.77 -17.44 -1.40
N SER A 32 2.61 -16.70 -2.14
CA SER A 32 4.07 -16.89 -2.13
C SER A 32 4.76 -16.57 -0.78
N ASP A 33 4.05 -15.89 0.11
CA ASP A 33 4.49 -15.59 1.47
C ASP A 33 4.13 -16.71 2.45
N ARG A 34 3.32 -17.70 2.04
CA ARG A 34 3.03 -18.88 2.84
C ARG A 34 4.26 -19.79 2.88
N ARG A 35 4.86 -19.95 4.06
CA ARG A 35 6.17 -20.60 4.24
C ARG A 35 6.20 -21.47 5.48
N PHE A 36 7.19 -22.36 5.49
CA PHE A 36 7.58 -23.13 6.67
C PHE A 36 8.71 -22.39 7.37
N ARG A 37 8.55 -22.11 8.66
CA ARG A 37 9.56 -21.44 9.48
C ARG A 37 9.73 -22.21 10.77
N ARG A 38 10.99 -22.27 11.25
CA ARG A 38 11.27 -22.83 12.57
C ARG A 38 10.92 -21.84 13.67
N TYR A 39 10.34 -22.33 14.76
CA TYR A 39 9.89 -21.50 15.87
C TYR A 39 10.38 -21.98 17.23
N GLY A 40 10.68 -21.04 18.12
CA GLY A 40 11.10 -21.35 19.49
C GLY A 40 9.99 -21.97 20.35
N ASN A 41 8.72 -21.84 19.97
CA ASN A 41 7.57 -22.44 20.66
C ASN A 41 7.31 -23.90 20.24
N ILE A 42 7.99 -24.39 19.19
CA ILE A 42 7.93 -25.79 18.78
C ILE A 42 9.07 -26.53 19.49
N ASP A 43 8.71 -27.51 20.32
CA ASP A 43 9.69 -28.43 20.90
C ASP A 43 10.12 -29.44 19.83
N TYR A 44 11.20 -29.14 19.12
CA TYR A 44 11.76 -30.02 18.08
C TYR A 44 12.38 -31.32 18.62
N ASP A 45 12.66 -31.37 19.93
CA ASP A 45 13.17 -32.58 20.58
C ASP A 45 12.02 -33.54 20.92
N TYR A 46 10.78 -33.06 20.90
CA TYR A 46 9.59 -33.89 20.97
C TYR A 46 9.31 -34.60 19.64
N ALA A 47 8.90 -35.87 19.71
CA ALA A 47 8.61 -36.69 18.54
C ALA A 47 7.25 -36.32 17.91
N HIS A 48 7.24 -35.25 17.12
CA HIS A 48 6.12 -34.88 16.25
C HIS A 48 6.01 -35.83 15.05
N SER A 49 4.80 -36.05 14.54
CA SER A 49 4.67 -36.63 13.20
C SER A 49 5.24 -35.66 12.16
N PRO A 50 5.81 -36.14 11.04
CA PRO A 50 6.27 -35.27 9.97
C PRO A 50 5.19 -34.30 9.49
N GLU A 51 3.94 -34.76 9.40
CA GLU A 51 2.80 -33.96 8.97
C GLU A 51 2.41 -32.90 10.02
N GLY A 52 2.46 -33.25 11.31
CA GLY A 52 2.18 -32.32 12.41
C GLY A 52 3.23 -31.22 12.48
N LEU A 53 4.52 -31.57 12.40
CA LEU A 53 5.59 -30.59 12.38
C LEU A 53 5.47 -29.63 11.19
N HIS A 54 5.13 -30.16 10.01
CA HIS A 54 4.92 -29.35 8.81
C HIS A 54 3.77 -28.34 8.98
N GLN A 55 2.67 -28.75 9.65
CA GLN A 55 1.55 -27.88 9.96
C GLN A 55 1.94 -26.81 10.99
N MET A 56 2.67 -27.19 12.05
CA MET A 56 3.12 -26.28 13.10
C MET A 56 4.06 -25.19 12.58
N GLU A 57 4.92 -25.52 11.60
CA GLU A 57 5.85 -24.58 10.97
C GLU A 57 5.19 -23.62 9.97
N LEU A 58 3.92 -23.86 9.60
CA LEU A 58 3.24 -23.12 8.55
C LEU A 58 2.82 -21.72 9.02
N CYS A 59 3.16 -20.70 8.23
CA CYS A 59 2.86 -19.30 8.51
C CYS A 59 2.78 -18.48 7.23
N PHE A 60 2.36 -17.22 7.35
CA PHE A 60 2.69 -16.21 6.35
C PHE A 60 3.85 -15.34 6.82
N CYS A 61 4.83 -15.10 5.94
CA CYS A 61 6.01 -14.33 6.27
C CYS A 61 6.51 -13.52 5.06
N ARG A 62 6.69 -12.21 5.26
CA ARG A 62 7.34 -11.30 4.31
C ARG A 62 8.06 -10.19 5.05
N THR A 63 8.98 -9.48 4.38
CA THR A 63 9.72 -8.39 5.01
C THR A 63 8.85 -7.14 5.17
N LEU A 64 9.09 -6.36 6.23
CA LEU A 64 8.37 -5.12 6.50
C LEU A 64 8.42 -4.14 5.32
N GLY A 65 9.59 -3.98 4.69
CA GLY A 65 9.77 -3.09 3.55
C GLY A 65 8.91 -3.47 2.34
N SER A 66 8.74 -4.77 2.09
CA SER A 66 7.86 -5.26 1.01
C SER A 66 6.37 -5.08 1.33
N MET A 67 6.01 -4.78 2.58
CA MET A 67 4.63 -4.64 3.04
C MET A 67 4.15 -3.19 3.03
N VAL A 68 5.06 -2.20 2.97
CA VAL A 68 4.73 -0.76 3.05
C VAL A 68 3.62 -0.35 2.10
N SER A 69 3.74 -0.67 0.81
CA SER A 69 2.69 -0.29 -0.15
C SER A 69 1.38 -1.03 0.05
N ARG A 70 1.38 -2.24 0.62
CA ARG A 70 0.15 -2.94 1.00
C ARG A 70 -0.54 -2.22 2.15
N LEU A 71 0.22 -1.76 3.15
CA LEU A 71 -0.30 -0.94 4.26
C LEU A 71 -0.91 0.38 3.76
N GLU A 72 -0.23 1.05 2.84
CA GLU A 72 -0.71 2.32 2.25
C GLU A 72 -1.99 2.12 1.43
N LEU A 73 -2.08 1.04 0.64
CA LEU A 73 -3.31 0.66 -0.08
C LEU A 73 -4.46 0.21 0.85
N LEU A 74 -4.16 -0.11 2.11
CA LEU A 74 -5.16 -0.34 3.16
C LEU A 74 -5.52 0.95 3.92
N GLY A 75 -4.84 2.06 3.64
CA GLY A 75 -5.07 3.40 4.22
C GLY A 75 -4.10 3.77 5.34
N TYR A 76 -3.15 2.90 5.69
CA TYR A 76 -2.13 3.15 6.72
C TYR A 76 -0.95 3.89 6.09
N THR A 77 -1.15 5.18 5.82
CA THR A 77 -0.14 6.13 5.35
C THR A 77 0.46 6.88 6.54
N MET A 78 1.61 7.55 6.36
CA MET A 78 2.17 8.38 7.45
C MET A 78 1.20 9.48 7.92
N GLY A 79 0.33 9.98 7.04
CA GLY A 79 -0.71 10.95 7.40
C GLY A 79 -1.81 10.34 8.30
N SER A 80 -2.26 9.12 8.02
CA SER A 80 -3.24 8.45 8.89
C SER A 80 -2.63 7.98 10.21
N VAL A 81 -1.38 7.50 10.19
CA VAL A 81 -0.60 7.18 11.41
C VAL A 81 -0.44 8.42 12.29
N LYS A 82 -0.11 9.57 11.71
CA LYS A 82 -0.07 10.86 12.43
C LYS A 82 -1.40 11.19 13.08
N SER A 83 -2.50 11.04 12.32
CA SER A 83 -3.85 11.31 12.82
C SER A 83 -4.23 10.36 13.97
N GLU A 84 -3.84 9.09 13.91
CA GLU A 84 -4.03 8.13 15.00
C GLU A 84 -3.19 8.50 16.24
N TYR A 85 -1.92 8.85 16.05
CA TYR A 85 -1.03 9.31 17.12
C TYR A 85 -1.60 10.53 17.86
N GLU A 86 -2.04 11.54 17.11
CA GLU A 86 -2.61 12.76 17.69
C GLU A 86 -3.90 12.48 18.48
N LYS A 87 -4.74 11.53 18.01
CA LYS A 87 -5.89 11.03 18.77
C LYS A 87 -5.47 10.37 20.09
N GLN A 88 -4.39 9.58 20.07
CA GLN A 88 -3.85 8.95 21.29
C GLN A 88 -3.29 9.96 22.28
N VAL A 89 -2.64 11.04 21.81
CA VAL A 89 -2.20 12.15 22.66
C VAL A 89 -3.39 12.85 23.32
N VAL A 90 -4.47 13.10 22.57
CA VAL A 90 -5.69 13.70 23.10
C VAL A 90 -6.33 12.77 24.15
N LEU A 91 -6.46 11.48 23.84
CA LEU A 91 -7.04 10.50 24.76
C LEU A 91 -6.25 10.42 26.07
N ASP A 92 -4.92 10.36 25.97
CA ASP A 92 -4.02 10.30 27.12
C ASP A 92 -4.11 11.56 28.00
N ARG A 93 -4.28 12.75 27.39
CA ARG A 93 -4.53 14.00 28.12
C ARG A 93 -5.88 13.97 28.83
N ASP A 94 -6.92 13.56 28.13
CA ASP A 94 -8.29 13.60 28.66
C ASP A 94 -8.46 12.59 29.81
N GLN A 95 -7.90 11.38 29.68
CA GLN A 95 -7.82 10.40 30.78
C GLN A 95 -7.06 10.96 31.98
N PHE A 96 -5.89 11.57 31.77
CA PHE A 96 -5.11 12.14 32.87
C PHE A 96 -5.87 13.24 33.61
N ALA A 97 -6.55 14.13 32.89
CA ALA A 97 -7.34 15.20 33.50
C ALA A 97 -8.50 14.66 34.36
N GLU A 98 -9.04 13.48 34.03
CA GLU A 98 -10.08 12.81 34.81
C GLU A 98 -9.53 12.17 36.10
N TYR A 99 -8.38 11.51 36.03
CA TYR A 99 -7.81 10.77 37.17
C TYR A 99 -6.93 11.63 38.09
N GLU A 100 -6.20 12.60 37.55
CA GLU A 100 -5.24 13.45 38.28
C GLU A 100 -5.49 14.95 37.98
N PRO A 101 -6.68 15.49 38.30
CA PRO A 101 -7.12 16.84 37.89
C PRO A 101 -6.27 17.99 38.46
N THR A 102 -5.44 17.72 39.47
CA THR A 102 -4.60 18.70 40.14
C THR A 102 -3.14 18.66 39.69
N GLU A 103 -2.75 17.66 38.91
CA GLU A 103 -1.38 17.51 38.43
C GLU A 103 -1.21 18.10 37.03
N VAL A 104 0.00 18.57 36.73
CA VAL A 104 0.35 19.08 35.39
C VAL A 104 1.17 17.99 34.71
N ARG A 105 0.56 17.31 33.74
CA ARG A 105 1.27 16.34 32.91
C ARG A 105 2.22 17.06 31.94
N PRO A 106 3.47 16.59 31.77
CA PRO A 106 4.31 17.08 30.67
C PRO A 106 3.66 16.80 29.32
N GLU A 107 3.88 17.72 28.36
CA GLU A 107 3.41 17.53 26.98
C GLU A 107 4.03 16.27 26.38
N ARG A 108 3.23 15.54 25.61
CA ARG A 108 3.69 14.36 24.86
C ARG A 108 4.58 14.79 23.71
N LEU A 109 5.37 13.84 23.21
CA LEU A 109 6.18 14.07 22.00
C LEU A 109 5.29 14.58 20.85
N THR A 110 5.84 15.41 19.98
CA THR A 110 5.21 15.64 18.68
C THR A 110 5.29 14.38 17.84
N PHE A 111 4.47 14.27 16.80
CA PHE A 111 4.53 13.12 15.90
C PHE A 111 5.92 12.96 15.28
N GLU A 112 6.57 14.05 14.90
CA GLU A 112 7.91 14.05 14.32
C GLU A 112 8.95 13.55 15.33
N GLN A 113 8.87 13.97 16.59
CA GLN A 113 9.73 13.46 17.67
C GLN A 113 9.49 11.98 17.96
N PHE A 114 8.24 11.52 17.87
CA PHE A 114 7.92 10.10 17.98
C PHE A 114 8.52 9.30 16.81
N VAL A 115 8.45 9.80 15.57
CA VAL A 115 9.10 9.15 14.42
C VAL A 115 10.63 9.11 14.60
N ASP A 116 11.24 10.17 15.13
CA ASP A 116 12.68 10.17 15.46
C ASP A 116 13.02 9.13 16.53
N PHE A 117 12.16 8.96 17.55
CA PHE A 117 12.29 7.89 18.55
C PHE A 117 12.23 6.49 17.90
N ILE A 118 11.31 6.26 16.96
CA ILE A 118 11.24 4.98 16.21
C ILE A 118 12.51 4.75 15.37
N LYS A 119 13.01 5.79 14.68
CA LYS A 119 14.23 5.72 13.86
C LYS A 119 15.49 5.45 14.68
N ALA A 120 15.52 5.85 15.95
CA ALA A 120 16.66 5.61 16.84
C ALA A 120 16.79 4.14 17.29
N HIS A 121 15.74 3.32 17.15
CA HIS A 121 15.68 1.97 17.71
C HIS A 121 15.42 0.92 16.61
N ALA A 122 16.49 0.31 16.09
CA ALA A 122 16.36 -0.81 15.17
C ALA A 122 15.97 -2.09 15.92
N LEU A 123 14.96 -2.81 15.44
CA LEU A 123 14.38 -3.96 16.16
C LEU A 123 15.40 -5.07 16.42
N ARG A 124 16.27 -5.34 15.44
CA ARG A 124 17.36 -6.33 15.55
C ARG A 124 18.39 -6.01 16.62
N ASP A 125 18.55 -4.75 16.99
CA ASP A 125 19.52 -4.32 18.00
C ASP A 125 18.94 -4.41 19.42
N LEU A 126 17.64 -4.68 19.54
CA LEU A 126 16.97 -4.91 20.82
C LEU A 126 17.13 -6.37 21.22
N LYS A 127 17.61 -6.59 22.44
CA LYS A 127 17.74 -7.94 23.01
C LYS A 127 16.39 -8.60 23.17
N ASN A 128 16.32 -9.89 22.84
CA ASN A 128 15.10 -10.68 22.91
C ASN A 128 15.22 -11.88 23.88
N GLU A 129 16.30 -11.97 24.66
CA GLU A 129 16.38 -12.99 25.70
C GLU A 129 15.37 -12.70 26.80
N TYR A 130 14.71 -13.76 27.31
CA TYR A 130 13.84 -13.67 28.47
C TYR A 130 14.64 -13.27 29.70
N VAL A 131 14.21 -12.22 30.39
CA VAL A 131 14.77 -11.76 31.66
C VAL A 131 13.68 -11.87 32.73
N ASP A 132 13.92 -12.73 33.72
CA ASP A 132 13.01 -12.87 34.86
C ASP A 132 12.96 -11.55 35.65
N GLY A 133 11.76 -11.04 35.90
CA GLY A 133 11.58 -9.74 36.56
C GLY A 133 12.05 -8.54 35.73
N TYR A 134 12.14 -8.64 34.39
CA TYR A 134 12.51 -7.52 33.52
C TYR A 134 11.76 -6.23 33.86
N ASP A 135 10.44 -6.31 34.08
CA ASP A 135 9.63 -5.14 34.46
C ASP A 135 10.03 -4.55 35.82
N ALA A 136 10.42 -5.38 36.79
CA ALA A 136 10.89 -4.91 38.08
C ALA A 136 12.27 -4.23 37.96
N GLU A 137 13.19 -4.83 37.20
CA GLU A 137 14.51 -4.24 36.92
C GLU A 137 14.38 -2.92 36.14
N HIS A 138 13.48 -2.86 35.16
CA HIS A 138 13.19 -1.65 34.38
C HIS A 138 12.48 -0.57 35.21
N ALA A 139 11.52 -0.96 36.06
CA ALA A 139 10.89 -0.04 37.02
C ALA A 139 11.90 0.55 38.02
N HIS A 140 13.03 -0.11 38.24
CA HIS A 140 14.17 0.41 39.01
C HIS A 140 15.17 1.23 38.18
N GLY A 141 14.83 1.56 36.93
CA GLY A 141 15.65 2.42 36.07
C GLY A 141 16.78 1.68 35.34
N GLN A 142 16.68 0.35 35.17
CA GLN A 142 17.69 -0.46 34.47
C GLN A 142 17.24 -0.82 33.06
N GLY A 143 18.18 -0.93 32.12
CA GLY A 143 17.91 -1.24 30.71
C GLY A 143 18.02 -0.03 29.78
N ARG A 144 17.99 -0.29 28.47
CA ARG A 144 18.26 0.72 27.42
C ARG A 144 17.29 1.91 27.47
N PHE A 145 16.03 1.66 27.77
CA PHE A 145 14.94 2.64 27.70
C PHE A 145 14.73 3.41 29.01
N ALA A 146 15.22 2.89 30.14
CA ALA A 146 15.03 3.50 31.45
C ALA A 146 15.64 4.91 31.58
N ALA A 147 16.70 5.20 30.83
CA ALA A 147 17.36 6.51 30.81
C ALA A 147 16.92 7.40 29.65
N ASP A 148 16.07 6.92 28.75
CA ASP A 148 15.61 7.70 27.61
C ASP A 148 14.44 8.60 28.03
N PRO A 149 14.62 9.94 28.07
CA PRO A 149 13.56 10.84 28.50
C PRO A 149 12.33 10.78 27.58
N ALA A 150 12.49 10.38 26.31
CA ALA A 150 11.40 10.27 25.35
C ALA A 150 10.34 9.26 25.79
N VAL A 151 10.74 8.18 26.47
CA VAL A 151 9.86 7.09 26.93
C VAL A 151 8.75 7.62 27.84
N SER A 152 9.10 8.52 28.77
CA SER A 152 8.14 9.14 29.69
C SER A 152 7.14 10.07 28.99
N LEU A 153 7.45 10.50 27.77
CA LEU A 153 6.67 11.44 26.95
C LEU A 153 5.85 10.74 25.86
N LEU A 154 5.89 9.41 25.77
CA LEU A 154 5.01 8.64 24.89
C LEU A 154 3.57 8.61 25.44
N PRO A 155 2.55 8.52 24.57
CA PRO A 155 1.18 8.25 25.00
C PRO A 155 1.07 6.92 25.75
N GLY A 156 0.29 6.87 26.84
CA GLY A 156 0.05 5.63 27.58
C GLY A 156 -0.81 4.61 26.82
N GLY A 157 -1.71 5.10 25.95
CA GLY A 157 -2.76 4.30 25.32
C GLY A 157 -3.99 4.15 26.20
N GLY A 158 -4.82 3.12 25.96
CA GLY A 158 -5.97 2.82 26.82
C GLY A 158 -5.55 2.44 28.25
N PHE A 159 -6.39 2.75 29.24
CA PHE A 159 -6.10 2.52 30.66
C PHE A 159 -5.81 1.05 31.01
N ASP A 160 -6.50 0.11 30.38
CA ASP A 160 -6.36 -1.34 30.62
C ASP A 160 -5.25 -1.99 29.76
N ARG A 161 -4.38 -1.18 29.15
CA ARG A 161 -3.31 -1.68 28.30
C ARG A 161 -2.21 -2.32 29.14
N ASP A 162 -1.81 -3.53 28.78
CA ASP A 162 -0.63 -4.17 29.36
C ASP A 162 0.63 -3.37 28.99
N ILE A 163 1.30 -2.85 30.01
CA ILE A 163 2.59 -2.17 29.90
C ILE A 163 3.64 -3.09 30.52
N GLY A 164 4.78 -3.23 29.84
CA GLY A 164 5.88 -4.07 30.30
C GLY A 164 6.42 -4.99 29.22
N GLY A 165 7.39 -5.82 29.59
CA GLY A 165 8.01 -6.77 28.69
C GLY A 165 8.82 -7.79 29.47
N TYR A 166 9.15 -8.89 28.81
CA TYR A 166 10.07 -9.90 29.33
C TYR A 166 11.45 -9.82 28.67
N SER A 167 11.67 -8.83 27.80
CA SER A 167 12.89 -8.54 27.06
C SER A 167 12.93 -7.06 26.64
N GLU A 168 14.10 -6.55 26.23
CA GLU A 168 14.21 -5.18 25.67
C GLU A 168 13.27 -4.99 24.48
N ARG A 169 13.15 -6.03 23.65
CA ARG A 169 12.32 -6.03 22.45
C ARG A 169 10.82 -6.01 22.74
N SER A 170 10.35 -6.90 23.62
CA SER A 170 8.93 -6.94 24.01
C SER A 170 8.51 -5.66 24.75
N HIS A 171 9.41 -5.10 25.56
CA HIS A 171 9.20 -3.80 26.20
C HIS A 171 9.08 -2.67 25.17
N PHE A 172 9.95 -2.62 24.15
CA PHE A 172 9.80 -1.63 23.08
C PHE A 172 8.46 -1.78 22.36
N GLY A 173 8.00 -3.00 22.11
CA GLY A 173 6.66 -3.28 21.58
C GLY A 173 5.55 -2.70 22.46
N SER A 174 5.63 -2.87 23.78
CA SER A 174 4.67 -2.28 24.72
C SER A 174 4.85 -0.77 24.93
N LEU A 175 5.94 -0.15 24.50
CA LEU A 175 6.02 1.31 24.44
C LEU A 175 5.21 1.88 23.28
N ILE A 176 5.10 1.17 22.15
CA ILE A 176 4.51 1.70 20.90
C ILE A 176 3.14 1.12 20.55
N GLY A 177 2.73 0.02 21.18
CA GLY A 177 1.42 -0.62 20.95
C GLY A 177 0.18 0.17 21.43
N PHE A 178 0.28 1.49 21.63
CA PHE A 178 -0.88 2.37 21.73
C PHE A 178 -1.44 2.70 20.33
N LEU A 179 -0.65 2.44 19.27
CA LEU A 179 -1.10 2.45 17.88
C LEU A 179 -1.69 1.09 17.50
N SER A 180 -2.58 1.10 16.52
CA SER A 180 -3.05 -0.11 15.84
C SER A 180 -1.88 -0.92 15.26
N PRO A 181 -2.04 -2.24 15.09
CA PRO A 181 -0.98 -3.10 14.55
C PRO A 181 -0.44 -2.61 13.20
N TYR A 182 -1.31 -2.15 12.32
CA TYR A 182 -0.94 -1.73 10.97
C TYR A 182 -0.27 -0.35 10.95
N SER A 183 -0.70 0.58 11.81
CA SER A 183 0.02 1.85 12.02
C SER A 183 1.39 1.64 12.65
N THR A 184 1.50 0.67 13.56
CA THR A 184 2.79 0.26 14.15
C THR A 184 3.74 -0.28 13.08
N LEU A 185 3.27 -1.21 12.22
CA LEU A 185 4.07 -1.68 11.07
C LEU A 185 4.50 -0.51 10.17
N ARG A 186 3.57 0.39 9.83
CA ARG A 186 3.87 1.50 8.92
C ARG A 186 4.93 2.46 9.50
N VAL A 187 4.84 2.82 10.78
CA VAL A 187 5.82 3.73 11.40
C VAL A 187 7.17 3.05 11.64
N LEU A 188 7.19 1.76 11.96
CA LEU A 188 8.44 0.99 12.12
C LEU A 188 9.25 0.93 10.82
N ALA A 189 8.58 0.98 9.67
CA ALA A 189 9.23 1.00 8.35
C ALA A 189 10.00 2.32 8.08
N GLU A 190 9.78 3.36 8.86
CA GLU A 190 10.54 4.62 8.76
C GLU A 190 12.00 4.47 9.22
N ASN A 191 12.32 3.40 9.95
CA ASN A 191 13.69 3.01 10.24
C ASN A 191 14.21 2.06 9.14
N PRO A 192 15.21 2.45 8.32
CA PRO A 192 15.71 1.62 7.23
C PRO A 192 16.25 0.25 7.67
N ALA A 193 16.75 0.13 8.91
CA ALA A 193 17.22 -1.14 9.45
C ALA A 193 16.08 -2.15 9.64
N ASN A 194 14.86 -1.65 9.86
CA ASN A 194 13.67 -2.48 10.09
C ASN A 194 13.05 -3.04 8.79
N LEU A 195 13.43 -2.53 7.61
CA LEU A 195 12.81 -2.92 6.34
C LEU A 195 13.01 -4.41 5.99
N ASN A 196 14.04 -5.04 6.54
CA ASN A 196 14.33 -6.47 6.34
C ASN A 196 13.83 -7.35 7.49
N GLU A 197 13.15 -6.78 8.50
CA GLU A 197 12.55 -7.57 9.57
C GLU A 197 11.34 -8.32 9.02
N ASP A 198 11.20 -9.58 9.43
CA ASP A 198 10.07 -10.39 9.06
C ASP A 198 8.81 -9.92 9.78
N VAL A 199 7.71 -9.81 9.02
CA VAL A 199 6.36 -9.65 9.54
C VAL A 199 5.65 -10.99 9.37
N VAL A 200 5.30 -11.63 10.47
CA VAL A 200 4.84 -13.01 10.50
C VAL A 200 3.41 -13.08 11.02
N TRP A 201 2.53 -13.73 10.26
CA TRP A 201 1.23 -14.18 10.77
C TRP A 201 1.34 -15.67 11.06
N ASP A 202 1.57 -15.99 12.34
CA ASP A 202 1.84 -17.34 12.82
C ASP A 202 0.55 -18.02 13.25
N TYR A 203 0.10 -18.96 12.42
CA TYR A 203 -1.15 -19.70 12.61
C TYR A 203 -0.96 -21.21 12.65
N GLY A 204 0.26 -21.71 12.40
CA GLY A 204 0.53 -23.13 12.18
C GLY A 204 0.15 -24.00 13.37
N ASN A 205 0.66 -23.65 14.56
CA ASN A 205 0.30 -24.30 15.83
C ASN A 205 -1.20 -24.18 16.13
N PHE A 206 -1.83 -23.06 15.75
CA PHE A 206 -3.26 -22.82 15.98
C PHE A 206 -4.14 -23.80 15.19
N VAL A 207 -3.76 -24.09 13.94
CA VAL A 207 -4.41 -25.10 13.09
C VAL A 207 -4.09 -26.51 13.56
N ASP A 208 -2.85 -26.81 13.92
CA ASP A 208 -2.45 -28.13 14.44
C ASP A 208 -3.25 -28.52 15.70
N ALA A 209 -3.45 -27.55 16.60
CA ALA A 209 -4.26 -27.72 17.80
C ALA A 209 -5.78 -27.81 17.53
N GLY A 210 -6.22 -27.70 16.27
CA GLY A 210 -7.61 -27.91 15.86
C GLY A 210 -8.53 -26.71 16.05
N TRP A 211 -8.00 -25.50 16.25
CA TRP A 211 -8.82 -24.29 16.45
C TRP A 211 -9.35 -23.67 15.15
N ALA A 212 -8.70 -23.96 14.02
CA ALA A 212 -9.08 -23.48 12.69
C ALA A 212 -8.58 -24.45 11.62
N LYS A 213 -8.92 -24.19 10.36
CA LYS A 213 -8.41 -24.92 9.19
C LYS A 213 -7.51 -24.00 8.37
N ASN A 214 -6.59 -24.58 7.59
CA ASN A 214 -5.76 -23.81 6.64
C ASN A 214 -6.58 -22.95 5.67
N GLU A 215 -7.79 -23.41 5.31
CA GLU A 215 -8.75 -22.72 4.44
C GLU A 215 -9.26 -21.39 5.03
N ASP A 216 -9.19 -21.22 6.35
CA ASP A 216 -9.58 -19.99 7.03
C ASP A 216 -8.52 -18.88 6.88
N PHE A 217 -7.29 -19.25 6.47
CA PHE A 217 -6.14 -18.36 6.30
C PHE A 217 -5.93 -18.00 4.83
N VAL A 218 -6.80 -17.11 4.35
CA VAL A 218 -6.86 -16.65 2.96
C VAL A 218 -5.89 -15.48 2.76
N ASP A 219 -4.99 -15.60 1.80
CA ASP A 219 -4.07 -14.53 1.41
C ASP A 219 -4.73 -13.47 0.51
N SER A 220 -3.95 -12.45 0.14
CA SER A 220 -4.30 -11.43 -0.84
C SER A 220 -5.43 -10.47 -0.41
N ALA A 221 -5.55 -9.35 -1.12
CA ALA A 221 -6.57 -8.35 -0.86
C ALA A 221 -7.98 -8.88 -1.18
N ARG A 222 -8.90 -8.74 -0.22
CA ARG A 222 -10.31 -9.09 -0.41
C ARG A 222 -10.99 -8.08 -1.34
N ARG A 223 -12.11 -8.46 -1.95
CA ARG A 223 -12.89 -7.59 -2.86
C ARG A 223 -13.24 -6.21 -2.27
N THR A 224 -13.44 -6.12 -0.95
CA THR A 224 -13.74 -4.85 -0.25
C THR A 224 -12.50 -3.95 -0.07
N GLN A 225 -11.30 -4.51 -0.21
CA GLN A 225 -10.01 -3.83 -0.10
C GLN A 225 -9.42 -3.49 -1.48
N THR A 226 -9.85 -4.20 -2.54
CA THR A 226 -9.40 -3.94 -3.92
C THR A 226 -9.98 -2.67 -4.55
N TYR A 227 -9.25 -2.11 -5.50
CA TYR A 227 -9.62 -0.96 -6.33
C TYR A 227 -10.04 -1.42 -7.71
N LEU A 228 -11.21 -0.99 -8.15
CA LEU A 228 -11.68 -1.19 -9.51
C LEU A 228 -11.20 -0.04 -10.40
N ILE A 229 -10.29 -0.33 -11.32
CA ILE A 229 -9.78 0.60 -12.30
C ILE A 229 -10.64 0.51 -13.57
N ALA A 230 -11.25 1.63 -13.93
CA ALA A 230 -12.08 1.77 -15.12
C ALA A 230 -11.33 2.65 -16.14
N THR A 231 -10.88 2.05 -17.24
CA THR A 231 -10.14 2.72 -18.32
C THR A 231 -11.02 3.00 -19.53
N GLU A 232 -10.53 3.81 -20.48
CA GLU A 232 -11.25 4.12 -21.73
C GLU A 232 -11.23 2.98 -22.75
N GLY A 233 -10.12 2.22 -22.80
CA GLY A 233 -9.91 1.16 -23.77
C GLY A 233 -9.37 -0.14 -23.17
N THR A 234 -9.42 -1.18 -23.99
CA THR A 234 -8.84 -2.50 -23.66
C THR A 234 -7.33 -2.47 -23.61
N SER A 235 -6.70 -1.70 -24.51
CA SER A 235 -5.24 -1.52 -24.55
C SER A 235 -4.73 -1.04 -23.19
N ASP A 236 -5.41 -0.06 -22.62
CA ASP A 236 -5.12 0.54 -21.31
C ASP A 236 -5.17 -0.50 -20.19
N THR A 237 -6.27 -1.24 -20.12
CA THR A 237 -6.44 -2.31 -19.14
C THR A 237 -5.33 -3.37 -19.27
N HIS A 238 -5.01 -3.81 -20.48
CA HIS A 238 -3.95 -4.81 -20.69
C HIS A 238 -2.56 -4.27 -20.35
N ILE A 239 -2.26 -3.03 -20.71
CA ILE A 239 -0.99 -2.38 -20.38
C ILE A 239 -0.85 -2.22 -18.87
N LEU A 240 -1.88 -1.77 -18.16
CA LEU A 240 -1.84 -1.60 -16.71
C LEU A 240 -1.76 -2.93 -15.96
N LYS A 241 -2.57 -3.93 -16.32
CA LYS A 241 -2.47 -5.28 -15.75
C LYS A 241 -1.05 -5.83 -15.91
N ARG A 242 -0.52 -5.78 -17.15
CA ARG A 242 0.84 -6.27 -17.43
C ARG A 242 1.89 -5.44 -16.71
N GLY A 243 1.73 -4.13 -16.64
CA GLY A 243 2.61 -3.19 -15.94
C GLY A 243 2.69 -3.51 -14.45
N LEU A 244 1.56 -3.68 -13.77
CA LEU A 244 1.51 -4.10 -12.37
C LEU A 244 2.21 -5.46 -12.18
N SER A 245 1.92 -6.46 -13.02
CA SER A 245 2.56 -7.78 -12.91
C SER A 245 4.09 -7.77 -13.07
N LEU A 246 4.61 -6.80 -13.84
CA LEU A 246 6.05 -6.67 -14.14
C LEU A 246 6.78 -5.78 -13.13
N LEU A 247 6.14 -4.67 -12.73
CA LEU A 247 6.79 -3.58 -11.99
C LEU A 247 6.45 -3.61 -10.51
N ARG A 248 5.25 -4.10 -10.15
CA ARG A 248 4.71 -4.11 -8.78
C ARG A 248 3.88 -5.37 -8.49
N PRO A 249 4.44 -6.58 -8.70
CA PRO A 249 3.73 -7.84 -8.42
C PRO A 249 3.34 -7.98 -6.95
N ASP A 250 4.04 -7.29 -6.05
CA ASP A 250 3.82 -7.27 -4.61
C ASP A 250 2.46 -6.68 -4.16
N ILE A 251 1.76 -6.00 -5.06
CA ILE A 251 0.45 -5.35 -4.81
C ILE A 251 -0.55 -5.56 -5.94
N GLU A 252 -0.24 -6.37 -6.95
CA GLU A 252 -1.12 -6.56 -8.12
C GLU A 252 -2.52 -7.04 -7.71
N ASP A 253 -2.62 -7.86 -6.65
CA ASP A 253 -3.87 -8.39 -6.12
C ASP A 253 -4.82 -7.31 -5.55
N PHE A 254 -4.35 -6.09 -5.31
CA PHE A 254 -5.22 -4.96 -4.94
C PHE A 254 -5.97 -4.37 -6.13
N PHE A 255 -5.58 -4.66 -7.36
CA PHE A 255 -6.14 -3.99 -8.55
C PHE A 255 -7.04 -4.93 -9.34
N ARG A 256 -8.25 -4.45 -9.59
CA ARG A 256 -9.23 -5.10 -10.46
C ARG A 256 -9.52 -4.19 -11.62
N PHE A 257 -9.74 -4.76 -12.78
CA PHE A 257 -10.04 -3.99 -13.99
C PHE A 257 -11.40 -4.38 -14.52
N ILE A 258 -12.08 -3.43 -15.15
CA ILE A 258 -13.33 -3.71 -15.84
C ILE A 258 -12.99 -4.32 -17.19
N ASP A 259 -13.05 -5.65 -17.25
CA ASP A 259 -12.77 -6.42 -18.45
C ASP A 259 -13.84 -7.50 -18.59
N THR A 260 -14.69 -7.39 -19.61
CA THR A 260 -15.65 -8.43 -19.97
C THR A 260 -15.16 -9.07 -21.27
N GLU A 261 -14.89 -10.38 -21.22
CA GLU A 261 -14.31 -11.19 -22.31
C GLU A 261 -15.06 -11.09 -23.66
N GLU A 262 -16.30 -10.59 -23.67
CA GLU A 262 -17.12 -10.47 -24.87
C GLU A 262 -17.10 -9.09 -25.55
N ARG A 263 -16.77 -8.00 -24.83
CA ARG A 263 -16.67 -6.60 -25.32
C ARG A 263 -16.28 -5.68 -24.16
N HIS A 264 -15.32 -4.77 -24.34
CA HIS A 264 -15.07 -3.72 -23.35
C HIS A 264 -16.31 -2.83 -23.23
N PRO A 265 -16.91 -2.71 -22.04
CA PRO A 265 -18.23 -2.11 -21.90
C PRO A 265 -18.24 -0.60 -22.12
N PHE A 266 -17.06 0.05 -22.13
CA PHE A 266 -16.93 1.51 -22.14
C PHE A 266 -15.98 2.03 -23.22
N SER A 267 -16.20 1.70 -24.50
CA SER A 267 -15.34 2.24 -25.56
C SER A 267 -15.43 3.78 -25.63
N GLY A 268 -14.31 4.45 -25.33
CA GLY A 268 -14.14 5.90 -25.38
C GLY A 268 -14.70 6.65 -24.17
N THR A 269 -14.18 7.85 -23.95
CA THR A 269 -14.50 8.77 -22.85
C THR A 269 -16.00 8.93 -22.52
N GLY A 270 -16.85 9.08 -23.54
CA GLY A 270 -18.28 9.33 -23.35
C GLY A 270 -19.04 8.17 -22.67
N ASN A 271 -18.62 6.93 -22.93
CA ASN A 271 -19.24 5.75 -22.29
C ASN A 271 -18.74 5.58 -20.86
N LEU A 272 -17.44 5.82 -20.61
CA LEU A 272 -16.87 5.80 -19.28
C LEU A 272 -17.53 6.86 -18.37
N SER A 273 -17.82 8.05 -18.90
CA SER A 273 -18.54 9.11 -18.18
C SER A 273 -19.95 8.69 -17.76
N LYS A 274 -20.72 8.03 -18.65
CA LYS A 274 -22.06 7.51 -18.31
C LYS A 274 -22.02 6.40 -17.27
N PHE A 275 -21.00 5.55 -17.32
CA PHE A 275 -20.79 4.51 -16.32
C PHE A 275 -20.46 5.09 -14.95
N ALA A 276 -19.56 6.08 -14.90
CA ALA A 276 -19.27 6.82 -13.67
C ALA A 276 -20.53 7.47 -13.09
N GLU A 277 -21.33 8.14 -13.92
CA GLU A 277 -22.62 8.70 -13.53
C GLU A 277 -23.56 7.64 -12.92
N GLY A 278 -23.62 6.45 -13.53
CA GLY A 278 -24.41 5.33 -13.03
C GLY A 278 -23.96 4.88 -11.64
N LEU A 279 -22.65 4.62 -11.46
CA LEU A 279 -22.09 4.15 -10.19
C LEU A 279 -22.24 5.15 -9.04
N VAL A 280 -22.03 6.44 -9.32
CA VAL A 280 -22.20 7.51 -8.33
C VAL A 280 -23.66 7.61 -7.89
N LYS A 281 -24.62 7.50 -8.82
CA LYS A 281 -26.06 7.60 -8.50
C LYS A 281 -26.62 6.43 -7.70
N ILE A 282 -26.01 5.24 -7.81
CA ILE A 282 -26.45 4.04 -7.09
C ILE A 282 -25.67 3.79 -5.79
N ASP A 283 -24.73 4.67 -5.44
CA ASP A 283 -23.95 4.63 -4.19
C ASP A 283 -23.21 3.30 -3.96
N VAL A 284 -22.46 2.84 -4.99
CA VAL A 284 -21.69 1.60 -4.83
C VAL A 284 -20.59 1.77 -3.79
N HIS A 285 -20.39 0.73 -2.98
CA HIS A 285 -19.40 0.73 -1.90
C HIS A 285 -17.99 0.31 -2.36
N ASN A 286 -17.83 -0.04 -3.64
CA ASN A 286 -16.54 -0.43 -4.21
C ASN A 286 -15.60 0.78 -4.30
N ARG A 287 -14.30 0.56 -4.08
CA ARG A 287 -13.28 1.56 -4.37
C ARG A 287 -13.09 1.65 -5.88
N VAL A 288 -13.31 2.81 -6.51
CA VAL A 288 -13.28 2.95 -7.98
C VAL A 288 -12.39 4.12 -8.40
N ILE A 289 -11.51 3.87 -9.37
CA ILE A 289 -10.75 4.91 -10.07
C ILE A 289 -11.15 4.90 -11.53
N PHE A 290 -11.67 6.02 -12.02
CA PHE A 290 -11.86 6.28 -13.45
C PHE A 290 -10.57 6.91 -13.99
N LEU A 291 -9.84 6.17 -14.82
CA LEU A 291 -8.58 6.61 -15.41
C LEU A 291 -8.79 6.98 -16.88
N LEU A 292 -8.49 8.24 -17.19
CA LEU A 292 -8.60 8.83 -18.52
C LEU A 292 -7.21 9.04 -19.13
N ASP A 293 -7.13 9.07 -20.46
CA ASP A 293 -5.90 9.40 -21.16
C ASP A 293 -5.48 10.87 -20.86
N ASN A 294 -4.18 11.16 -20.96
CA ASN A 294 -3.66 12.53 -20.87
C ASN A 294 -3.70 13.23 -22.23
N ASP A 295 -4.86 13.15 -22.88
CA ASP A 295 -5.11 13.76 -24.18
C ASP A 295 -6.29 14.76 -24.11
N ALA A 296 -6.57 15.43 -25.23
CA ALA A 296 -7.62 16.43 -25.24
C ALA A 296 -9.04 15.86 -25.00
N GLU A 297 -9.27 14.57 -25.19
CA GLU A 297 -10.54 13.89 -24.86
C GLU A 297 -10.65 13.53 -23.39
N GLY A 298 -9.61 12.93 -22.84
CA GLY A 298 -9.51 12.60 -21.42
C GLY A 298 -9.59 13.83 -20.54
N ILE A 299 -8.87 14.92 -20.87
CA ILE A 299 -8.93 16.18 -20.11
C ILE A 299 -10.33 16.81 -20.13
N ASP A 300 -10.99 16.86 -21.29
CA ASP A 300 -12.36 17.39 -21.39
C ASP A 300 -13.31 16.58 -20.50
N THR A 301 -13.19 15.25 -20.55
CA THR A 301 -14.03 14.32 -19.80
C THR A 301 -13.80 14.42 -18.30
N TYR A 302 -12.53 14.52 -17.88
CA TYR A 302 -12.13 14.74 -16.50
C TYR A 302 -12.79 16.01 -15.93
N ARG A 303 -12.64 17.14 -16.63
CA ARG A 303 -13.23 18.43 -16.22
C ARG A 303 -14.76 18.34 -16.15
N ASN A 304 -15.38 17.72 -17.15
CA ASN A 304 -16.84 17.54 -17.18
C ASN A 304 -17.34 16.67 -16.02
N LEU A 305 -16.64 15.59 -15.68
CA LEU A 305 -17.00 14.72 -14.56
C LEU A 305 -16.91 15.45 -13.21
N LEU A 306 -15.83 16.19 -12.97
CA LEU A 306 -15.66 16.96 -11.73
C LEU A 306 -16.69 18.09 -11.58
N GLN A 307 -17.11 18.72 -12.68
CA GLN A 307 -18.15 19.75 -12.64
C GLN A 307 -19.53 19.17 -12.38
N ARG A 308 -19.82 17.97 -12.89
CA ARG A 308 -21.14 17.35 -12.82
C ARG A 308 -21.38 16.58 -11.53
N PHE A 309 -20.33 16.05 -10.90
CA PHE A 309 -20.45 15.12 -9.78
C PHE A 309 -19.57 15.51 -8.61
N LYS A 310 -20.12 15.40 -7.39
CA LYS A 310 -19.33 15.25 -6.17
C LYS A 310 -19.11 13.77 -5.95
N PHE A 311 -17.90 13.30 -6.21
CA PHE A 311 -17.56 11.88 -6.01
C PHE A 311 -17.61 11.52 -4.51
N PRO A 312 -18.15 10.34 -4.15
CA PRO A 312 -18.05 9.83 -2.80
C PRO A 312 -16.59 9.49 -2.45
N VAL A 313 -16.30 9.35 -1.16
CA VAL A 313 -14.93 9.14 -0.64
C VAL A 313 -14.21 7.94 -1.27
N ASN A 314 -14.96 6.90 -1.61
CA ASN A 314 -14.47 5.67 -2.22
C ASN A 314 -14.29 5.75 -3.75
N MET A 315 -14.49 6.91 -4.38
CA MET A 315 -14.34 7.07 -5.82
C MET A 315 -13.49 8.29 -6.19
N ARG A 316 -12.69 8.13 -7.25
CA ARG A 316 -11.92 9.21 -7.86
C ARG A 316 -11.93 9.10 -9.38
N VAL A 317 -11.79 10.26 -10.02
CA VAL A 317 -11.47 10.36 -11.45
C VAL A 317 -10.08 10.98 -11.54
N MET A 318 -9.24 10.45 -12.43
CA MET A 318 -7.91 10.97 -12.71
C MET A 318 -7.59 10.84 -14.20
N THR A 319 -6.57 11.57 -14.64
CA THR A 319 -5.96 11.41 -15.96
C THR A 319 -4.59 10.77 -15.78
N LEU A 320 -4.03 10.19 -16.85
CA LEU A 320 -2.62 9.83 -16.85
C LEU A 320 -1.76 11.07 -16.49
N PRO A 321 -0.66 10.90 -15.74
CA PRO A 321 0.11 12.02 -15.21
C PRO A 321 0.91 12.72 -16.31
N ASP A 322 1.15 14.02 -16.16
CA ASP A 322 2.08 14.75 -17.03
C ASP A 322 3.50 14.17 -16.92
N LEU A 323 4.23 14.19 -18.04
CA LEU A 323 5.64 13.82 -18.10
C LEU A 323 6.46 14.96 -18.70
N ASP A 324 7.59 15.27 -18.08
CA ASP A 324 8.48 16.34 -18.56
C ASP A 324 9.04 16.03 -19.95
N GLU A 325 9.31 14.76 -20.27
CA GLU A 325 9.74 14.33 -21.60
C GLU A 325 8.67 14.53 -22.69
N LEU A 326 7.40 14.69 -22.31
CA LEU A 326 6.31 14.96 -23.24
C LEU A 326 6.06 16.46 -23.45
N ARG A 327 6.77 17.34 -22.75
CA ARG A 327 6.70 18.81 -22.92
C ARG A 327 7.41 19.32 -24.17
N ASP A 328 8.40 18.57 -24.66
CA ASP A 328 9.19 18.88 -25.86
C ASP A 328 9.25 17.66 -26.78
N PHE A 329 8.10 17.29 -27.35
CA PHE A 329 7.93 16.04 -28.10
C PHE A 329 7.67 16.30 -29.60
N PRO A 330 8.27 15.53 -30.54
CA PRO A 330 8.04 15.73 -31.97
C PRO A 330 6.56 15.61 -32.34
N ALA A 331 6.00 16.68 -32.90
CA ALA A 331 4.59 16.75 -33.28
C ALA A 331 4.43 17.24 -34.73
N LYS A 332 3.74 16.45 -35.54
CA LYS A 332 3.48 16.72 -36.95
C LYS A 332 2.17 17.48 -37.10
N GLY A 333 2.29 18.73 -37.56
CA GLY A 333 1.16 19.56 -37.97
C GLY A 333 1.19 19.88 -39.48
N PRO A 334 0.28 20.75 -39.95
CA PRO A 334 0.22 21.17 -41.36
C PRO A 334 1.51 21.80 -41.89
N SER A 335 2.29 22.45 -41.01
CA SER A 335 3.55 23.12 -41.35
C SER A 335 4.79 22.22 -41.26
N GLY A 336 4.61 20.92 -40.97
CA GLY A 336 5.71 19.97 -40.77
C GLY A 336 5.81 19.50 -39.32
N VAL A 337 6.97 18.93 -38.97
CA VAL A 337 7.26 18.45 -37.61
C VAL A 337 7.92 19.56 -36.81
N ALA A 338 7.35 19.89 -35.66
CA ALA A 338 7.94 20.76 -34.66
C ALA A 338 7.71 20.14 -33.27
N ASN A 339 8.62 20.37 -32.34
CA ASN A 339 8.37 19.91 -30.98
C ASN A 339 7.27 20.75 -30.33
N ALA A 340 6.46 20.10 -29.51
CA ALA A 340 5.39 20.72 -28.75
C ALA A 340 5.17 19.98 -27.43
N ASP A 341 4.50 20.65 -26.49
CA ASP A 341 3.96 19.98 -25.30
C ASP A 341 2.74 19.17 -25.71
N ILE A 342 2.81 17.85 -25.53
CA ILE A 342 1.72 16.94 -25.86
C ILE A 342 0.92 16.49 -24.63
N ASN A 343 1.33 16.88 -23.42
CA ASN A 343 0.55 16.64 -22.20
C ASN A 343 -0.81 17.34 -22.30
N GLY A 344 -1.86 16.65 -21.89
CA GLY A 344 -3.25 17.09 -22.00
C GLY A 344 -3.77 17.24 -23.43
N CYS A 345 -2.97 16.90 -24.45
CA CYS A 345 -3.28 17.13 -25.86
C CYS A 345 -3.33 15.83 -26.66
N ALA A 346 -2.36 14.93 -26.47
CA ALA A 346 -2.20 13.73 -27.29
C ALA A 346 -1.56 12.52 -26.56
N ALA A 347 -1.39 12.58 -25.24
CA ALA A 347 -0.68 11.54 -24.50
C ALA A 347 -1.61 10.42 -24.01
N ALA A 348 -1.80 9.41 -24.86
CA ALA A 348 -2.44 8.15 -24.48
C ALA A 348 -1.47 7.25 -23.69
N ILE A 349 -1.98 6.17 -23.08
CA ILE A 349 -1.14 5.23 -22.30
C ILE A 349 0.08 4.69 -23.06
N GLU A 350 0.01 4.54 -24.39
CA GLU A 350 1.17 4.08 -25.17
C GLU A 350 2.35 5.07 -25.14
N CYS A 351 2.13 6.35 -24.84
CA CYS A 351 3.21 7.34 -24.64
C CYS A 351 4.07 7.04 -23.41
N TYR A 352 3.55 6.26 -22.46
CA TYR A 352 4.22 5.87 -21.21
C TYR A 352 5.03 4.57 -21.35
N LEU A 353 5.07 3.99 -22.54
CA LEU A 353 5.87 2.80 -22.87
C LEU A 353 7.27 3.20 -23.38
N ASP A 354 8.16 2.21 -23.55
CA ASP A 354 9.43 2.43 -24.23
C ASP A 354 9.18 2.74 -25.72
N LEU A 355 9.52 3.97 -26.11
CA LEU A 355 9.34 4.45 -27.48
C LEU A 355 10.58 4.20 -28.36
N ARG A 356 11.65 3.62 -27.82
CA ARG A 356 12.94 3.40 -28.51
C ARG A 356 12.93 2.08 -29.30
N LEU A 357 12.00 1.95 -30.24
CA LEU A 357 11.90 0.76 -31.08
C LEU A 357 12.93 0.76 -32.21
N LYS A 358 13.76 -0.30 -32.27
CA LYS A 358 14.71 -0.50 -33.38
C LYS A 358 13.99 -0.65 -34.71
N GLY A 359 14.51 -0.01 -35.76
CA GLY A 359 13.96 -0.11 -37.12
C GLY A 359 12.66 0.68 -37.34
N ARG A 360 12.36 1.65 -36.47
CA ARG A 360 11.23 2.57 -36.60
C ARG A 360 11.70 4.02 -36.77
N PRO A 361 10.89 4.88 -37.40
CA PRO A 361 11.08 6.33 -37.32
C PRO A 361 11.11 6.80 -35.86
N SER A 362 11.68 7.98 -35.64
CA SER A 362 11.62 8.62 -34.32
C SER A 362 10.15 8.76 -33.88
N PRO A 363 9.84 8.49 -32.61
CA PRO A 363 8.47 8.59 -32.11
C PRO A 363 7.97 10.03 -32.27
N GLN A 364 6.74 10.18 -32.75
CA GLN A 364 6.11 11.48 -32.98
C GLN A 364 4.59 11.37 -32.78
N VAL A 365 3.96 12.49 -32.48
CA VAL A 365 2.50 12.65 -32.52
C VAL A 365 2.09 13.29 -33.84
N THR A 366 0.91 12.96 -34.37
CA THR A 366 0.27 13.72 -35.45
C THR A 366 -0.94 14.47 -34.92
N TRP A 367 -0.99 15.79 -35.13
CA TRP A 367 -2.14 16.63 -34.81
C TRP A 367 -3.29 16.35 -35.79
N THR A 368 -4.51 16.24 -35.27
CA THR A 368 -5.70 15.90 -36.07
C THR A 368 -6.75 17.02 -36.04
N ASN A 369 -7.28 17.33 -34.86
CA ASN A 369 -8.41 18.24 -34.69
C ASN A 369 -8.11 19.34 -33.67
N TYR A 370 -8.68 20.53 -33.85
CA TYR A 370 -8.67 21.57 -32.82
C TYR A 370 -9.91 21.47 -31.95
N LYS A 371 -9.74 21.43 -30.63
CA LYS A 371 -10.85 21.42 -29.67
C LYS A 371 -11.09 22.83 -29.12
N GLU A 372 -12.14 23.48 -29.65
CA GLU A 372 -12.51 24.84 -29.25
C GLU A 372 -12.83 24.97 -27.74
N SER A 373 -13.48 23.96 -27.14
CA SER A 373 -13.84 23.99 -25.70
C SER A 373 -12.62 24.05 -24.78
N LEU A 374 -11.48 23.53 -25.22
CA LEU A 374 -10.24 23.47 -24.46
C LEU A 374 -9.17 24.46 -24.97
N GLY A 375 -9.33 25.01 -26.17
CA GLY A 375 -8.36 25.89 -26.79
C GLY A 375 -7.06 25.20 -27.22
N ILE A 376 -7.09 23.89 -27.47
CA ILE A 376 -5.90 23.07 -27.77
C ILE A 376 -6.11 22.18 -28.98
N TYR A 377 -5.02 21.73 -29.61
CA TYR A 377 -5.05 20.68 -30.62
C TYR A 377 -5.03 19.30 -29.98
N GLN A 378 -5.83 18.40 -30.53
CA GLN A 378 -5.80 16.97 -30.25
C GLN A 378 -4.88 16.27 -31.26
N GLY A 379 -4.16 15.26 -30.79
CA GLY A 379 -3.33 14.42 -31.64
C GLY A 379 -3.28 12.99 -31.14
N SER A 380 -2.49 12.15 -31.81
CA SER A 380 -2.24 10.77 -31.40
C SER A 380 -0.82 10.35 -31.71
N LEU A 381 -0.26 9.48 -30.86
CA LEU A 381 1.04 8.86 -31.10
C LEU A 381 1.03 7.99 -32.36
N ASP A 382 1.96 8.26 -33.27
CA ASP A 382 2.12 7.46 -34.49
C ASP A 382 2.57 6.04 -34.15
N TYR A 383 1.97 5.05 -34.81
CA TYR A 383 2.30 3.62 -34.64
C TYR A 383 2.10 3.06 -33.22
N LYS A 384 1.16 3.61 -32.42
CA LYS A 384 0.90 3.20 -31.03
C LYS A 384 0.85 1.68 -30.78
N ASP A 385 0.19 0.94 -31.68
CA ASP A 385 0.08 -0.52 -31.60
C ASP A 385 1.43 -1.24 -31.58
N CYS A 386 2.48 -0.64 -32.15
CA CYS A 386 3.82 -1.21 -32.16
C CYS A 386 4.48 -1.13 -30.79
N TYR A 387 4.31 -0.03 -30.06
CA TYR A 387 4.83 0.13 -28.70
C TYR A 387 4.12 -0.82 -27.74
N ALA A 388 2.80 -0.93 -27.84
CA ALA A 388 2.02 -1.92 -27.07
C ALA A 388 2.50 -3.35 -27.35
N LYS A 389 2.66 -3.74 -28.63
CA LYS A 389 3.19 -5.07 -29.00
C LYS A 389 4.60 -5.34 -28.49
N ALA A 390 5.45 -4.31 -28.43
CA ALA A 390 6.79 -4.44 -27.86
C ALA A 390 6.71 -4.63 -26.34
N PHE A 391 5.86 -3.87 -25.66
CA PHE A 391 5.63 -3.98 -24.22
C PHE A 391 5.09 -5.35 -23.82
N TYR A 392 4.14 -5.92 -24.57
CA TYR A 392 3.63 -7.27 -24.29
C TYR A 392 4.69 -8.37 -24.38
N LYS A 393 5.82 -8.10 -25.03
CA LYS A 393 6.98 -9.00 -25.10
C LYS A 393 8.07 -8.66 -24.09
N ALA A 394 7.93 -7.58 -23.33
CA ALA A 394 8.89 -7.19 -22.31
C ALA A 394 8.89 -8.22 -21.16
N THR A 395 10.07 -8.46 -20.62
CA THR A 395 10.31 -9.37 -19.50
C THR A 395 10.92 -8.63 -18.32
N PRO A 396 10.82 -9.15 -17.09
CA PRO A 396 11.48 -8.56 -15.93
C PRO A 396 12.99 -8.35 -16.15
N GLU A 397 13.66 -9.26 -16.85
CA GLU A 397 15.11 -9.18 -17.14
C GLU A 397 15.42 -8.04 -18.12
N ALA A 398 14.57 -7.85 -19.13
CA ALA A 398 14.74 -6.75 -20.09
C ALA A 398 14.56 -5.38 -19.40
N ILE A 399 13.62 -5.28 -18.46
CA ILE A 399 13.41 -4.07 -17.66
C ILE A 399 14.59 -3.86 -16.69
N GLY A 400 14.96 -4.90 -15.93
CA GLY A 400 16.04 -4.82 -14.94
C GLY A 400 17.42 -4.54 -15.53
N SER A 401 17.66 -4.93 -16.79
CA SER A 401 18.88 -4.59 -17.53
C SER A 401 18.82 -3.24 -18.26
N GLY A 402 17.67 -2.55 -18.28
CA GLY A 402 17.46 -1.31 -19.01
C GLY A 402 17.30 -1.48 -20.53
N ALA A 403 17.21 -2.72 -21.02
CA ALA A 403 16.93 -3.03 -22.42
C ALA A 403 15.52 -2.63 -22.86
N TYR A 404 14.58 -2.58 -21.90
CA TYR A 404 13.27 -1.97 -22.04
C TYR A 404 13.09 -0.91 -20.95
N ASP A 405 12.81 0.33 -21.33
CA ASP A 405 12.56 1.42 -20.39
C ASP A 405 11.10 1.47 -19.94
N ALA A 406 10.89 1.18 -18.67
CA ALA A 406 9.58 1.21 -18.02
C ALA A 406 9.39 2.40 -17.08
N SER A 407 10.33 3.35 -17.04
CA SER A 407 10.32 4.48 -16.09
C SER A 407 9.03 5.30 -16.17
N LYS A 408 8.57 5.63 -17.37
CA LYS A 408 7.31 6.37 -17.58
C LYS A 408 6.09 5.59 -17.08
N LEU A 409 6.06 4.27 -17.29
CA LEU A 409 4.97 3.43 -16.77
C LEU A 409 5.02 3.31 -15.23
N GLN A 410 6.22 3.35 -14.63
CA GLN A 410 6.36 3.43 -13.16
C GLN A 410 5.73 4.72 -12.61
N VAL A 411 5.82 5.84 -13.33
CA VAL A 411 5.13 7.10 -12.93
C VAL A 411 3.61 6.92 -12.93
N VAL A 412 3.05 6.25 -13.94
CA VAL A 412 1.60 5.94 -14.00
C VAL A 412 1.18 5.08 -12.81
N ILE A 413 1.92 4.01 -12.52
CA ILE A 413 1.64 3.11 -11.40
C ILE A 413 1.77 3.86 -10.08
N ALA A 414 2.80 4.68 -9.89
CA ALA A 414 2.97 5.50 -8.69
C ALA A 414 1.79 6.46 -8.47
N ALA A 415 1.32 7.15 -9.51
CA ALA A 415 0.16 8.03 -9.44
C ALA A 415 -1.12 7.27 -9.08
N LEU A 416 -1.31 6.06 -9.63
CA LEU A 416 -2.44 5.19 -9.26
C LEU A 416 -2.38 4.76 -7.79
N LEU A 417 -1.19 4.38 -7.30
CA LEU A 417 -0.99 3.98 -5.91
C LEU A 417 -1.30 5.13 -4.94
N GLU A 418 -0.85 6.34 -5.27
CA GLU A 418 -1.13 7.55 -4.48
C GLU A 418 -2.65 7.78 -4.37
N GLN A 419 -3.36 7.81 -5.49
CA GLN A 419 -4.82 7.98 -5.49
C GLN A 419 -5.55 6.87 -4.73
N CYS A 420 -5.12 5.62 -4.87
CA CYS A 420 -5.68 4.51 -4.12
C CYS A 420 -5.46 4.68 -2.60
N SER A 421 -4.24 5.01 -2.21
CA SER A 421 -3.85 5.16 -0.80
C SER A 421 -4.60 6.32 -0.13
N ASP A 422 -4.79 7.42 -0.84
CA ASP A 422 -5.59 8.56 -0.38
C ASP A 422 -7.05 8.18 -0.16
N ILE A 423 -7.67 7.46 -1.10
CA ILE A 423 -9.04 6.95 -0.94
C ILE A 423 -9.13 6.10 0.33
N ALA A 424 -8.20 5.17 0.55
CA ALA A 424 -8.26 4.33 1.74
C ALA A 424 -7.99 5.10 3.04
N ALA A 425 -7.07 6.07 3.04
CA ALA A 425 -6.78 6.89 4.21
C ALA A 425 -7.99 7.77 4.60
N GLU A 426 -8.67 8.37 3.62
CA GLU A 426 -9.91 9.11 3.85
C GLU A 426 -11.01 8.18 4.39
N MET A 427 -11.17 6.98 3.82
CA MET A 427 -12.14 5.99 4.29
C MET A 427 -11.87 5.47 5.71
N LEU A 428 -10.61 5.41 6.17
CA LEU A 428 -10.29 5.07 7.56
C LEU A 428 -10.60 6.21 8.55
N SER A 429 -10.71 7.44 8.04
CA SER A 429 -10.92 8.65 8.84
C SER A 429 -12.39 9.05 8.95
N CYS A 430 -13.24 8.59 8.02
CA CYS A 430 -14.70 8.69 8.05
C CYS A 430 -15.32 7.62 8.95
#